data_AF-A0A4S2E5R3-F1
#
_entry.id   AF-A0A4S2E5R3-F1
#
_cell.length_a   1.000
_cell.length_b   1.000
_cell.length_c   1.000
_cell.angle_alpha   90.00
_cell.angle_beta   90.00
_cell.angle_gamma   90.00
#
_symmetry.space_group_name_H-M   'P 1'
#
loop_
_entity.id
_entity.type
_entity.pdbx_description
1 polymer ?
#
loop_
_entity_poly.entity_id
_entity_poly.type
_entity_poly.pdbx_seq_one_letter_code
_entity_poly.pdbx_strand_id
1 'polypeptide(L)'
;ISDEFAELKANEPEFMNELVSTARIGRSLGVHLILATQKPSGVVNEQIWSNSRFKIALKVAEPADSKEVIKTPDAASITLPGRGYLQVGNNEIYELFQTAYSGAKY
;
A
#
# COMPACT_ATOMS: atom_id res chain seq x y z
N ILE A 1 4.23 11.07 3.46
CA ILE A 1 4.59 9.83 2.74
C ILE A 1 5.58 9.11 3.64
N SER A 2 5.36 7.84 3.96
CA SER A 2 6.33 7.01 4.69
C SER A 2 6.82 5.91 3.76
N ASP A 3 8.12 5.88 3.50
CA ASP A 3 8.77 4.74 2.87
C ASP A 3 9.15 3.70 3.93
N GLU A 4 9.20 2.43 3.53
CA GLU A 4 9.42 1.26 4.37
C GLU A 4 8.74 1.34 5.76
N PHE A 5 7.43 1.63 5.78
CA PHE A 5 6.71 1.83 7.04
C PHE A 5 6.65 0.55 7.92
N ALA A 6 7.02 -0.60 7.37
CA ALA A 6 7.25 -1.83 8.13
C ALA A 6 8.26 -1.63 9.27
N GLU A 7 9.36 -0.95 8.99
CA GLU A 7 10.38 -0.62 10.00
C GLU A 7 9.82 0.35 11.04
N LEU A 8 9.06 1.35 10.59
CA LEU A 8 8.40 2.29 11.49
C LEU A 8 7.41 1.58 12.43
N LYS A 9 6.64 0.62 11.93
CA LYS A 9 5.72 -0.19 12.74
C LYS A 9 6.44 -1.09 13.74
N ALA A 10 7.60 -1.62 13.36
CA ALA A 10 8.40 -2.49 14.23
C ALA A 10 9.08 -1.71 15.37
N ASN A 11 9.61 -0.53 15.07
CA ASN A 11 10.34 0.29 16.04
C ASN A 11 9.40 1.16 16.89
N GLU A 12 8.33 1.70 16.30
CA GLU A 12 7.44 2.69 16.92
C GLU A 12 5.95 2.34 16.68
N PRO A 13 5.44 1.23 17.26
CA PRO A 13 4.09 0.75 17.01
C PRO A 13 2.99 1.72 17.48
N GLU A 14 3.21 2.45 18.57
CA GLU A 14 2.25 3.44 19.08
C GLU A 14 2.11 4.62 18.12
N PHE A 15 3.23 5.15 17.63
CA PHE A 15 3.25 6.23 16.64
C PHE A 15 2.49 5.85 15.36
N MET A 16 2.64 4.62 14.88
CA MET A 16 1.89 4.14 13.72
C MET A 16 0.37 4.13 13.94
N ASN A 17 -0.08 3.73 15.14
CA ASN A 17 -1.49 3.76 15.48
C ASN A 17 -2.04 5.19 15.50
N GLU A 18 -1.28 6.14 16.06
CA GLU A 18 -1.62 7.56 16.05
C GLU A 18 -1.65 8.14 14.64
N LEU A 19 -0.67 7.80 13.80
CA LEU A 19 -0.58 8.26 12.41
C LEU A 19 -1.81 7.80 11.60
N VAL A 20 -2.19 6.53 11.72
CA VAL A 20 -3.37 5.97 11.03
C VAL A 20 -4.66 6.59 11.57
N SER A 21 -4.77 6.77 12.89
CA SER A 21 -5.93 7.43 13.50
C SER A 21 -6.07 8.88 13.05
N THR A 22 -4.95 9.61 12.99
CA THR A 22 -4.88 11.00 12.54
C THR A 22 -5.25 11.12 11.07
N ALA A 23 -4.77 10.22 10.20
CA ALA A 23 -5.15 10.21 8.79
C ALA A 23 -6.65 9.93 8.59
N ARG A 24 -7.24 9.06 9.42
CA ARG A 24 -8.68 8.77 9.40
C ARG A 24 -9.51 9.99 9.77
N ILE A 25 -9.17 10.69 10.85
CA ILE A 25 -9.88 11.89 11.31
C ILE A 25 -9.59 13.07 10.38
N GLY A 26 -8.33 13.24 9.99
CA GLY A 26 -7.80 14.33 9.19
C GLY A 26 -8.25 14.33 7.73
N ARG A 27 -8.98 13.29 7.27
CA ARG A 27 -9.59 13.29 5.93
C ARG A 27 -10.49 14.49 5.70
N SER A 28 -11.23 14.96 6.71
CA SER A 28 -12.05 16.18 6.63
C SER A 28 -11.20 17.46 6.65
N LEU A 29 -9.97 17.37 7.13
CA LEU A 29 -8.99 18.47 7.23
C LEU A 29 -8.01 18.49 6.06
N GLY A 30 -8.18 17.61 5.05
CA GLY A 30 -7.30 17.54 3.88
C GLY A 30 -5.97 16.83 4.12
N VAL A 31 -5.84 16.06 5.20
CA VAL A 31 -4.63 15.27 5.47
C VAL A 31 -4.72 13.93 4.72
N HIS A 32 -3.69 13.63 3.93
CA HIS A 32 -3.58 12.39 3.16
C HIS A 32 -2.29 11.65 3.50
N LEU A 33 -2.40 10.34 3.70
CA LEU A 33 -1.28 9.47 4.04
C LEU A 33 -1.03 8.47 2.92
N ILE A 34 0.24 8.36 2.52
CA ILE A 34 0.75 7.32 1.63
C ILE A 34 1.75 6.50 2.43
N LEU A 35 1.50 5.20 2.51
CA LEU A 35 2.33 4.20 3.16
C LEU A 35 2.93 3.28 2.09
N ALA A 36 4.25 3.13 2.08
CA ALA A 36 4.96 2.22 1.19
C ALA A 36 5.80 1.22 2.00
N THR A 37 5.82 -0.03 1.56
CA THR A 37 6.61 -1.11 2.17
C THR A 37 7.00 -2.12 1.10
N GLN A 38 8.20 -2.68 1.22
CA GLN A 38 8.64 -3.83 0.43
C GLN A 38 8.17 -5.16 1.03
N LYS A 39 7.84 -5.17 2.32
CA LYS A 39 7.41 -6.36 3.07
C LYS A 39 6.00 -6.13 3.63
N PRO A 40 4.95 -6.37 2.83
CA PRO A 40 3.58 -6.17 3.31
C PRO A 40 3.20 -7.19 4.39
N SER A 41 3.75 -8.42 4.29
CA SER A 41 3.53 -9.55 5.20
C SER A 41 3.57 -9.16 6.68
N GLY A 42 2.42 -9.26 7.37
CA GLY A 42 2.27 -8.95 8.81
C GLY A 42 2.29 -7.46 9.16
N VAL A 43 2.58 -6.60 8.18
CA VAL A 43 2.62 -5.14 8.33
C VAL A 43 1.26 -4.55 7.97
N VAL A 44 0.65 -5.02 6.88
CA VAL A 44 -0.68 -4.58 6.43
C VAL A 44 -1.77 -5.33 7.19
N ASN A 45 -2.24 -4.75 8.30
CA ASN A 45 -3.36 -5.29 9.08
C ASN A 45 -4.72 -4.77 8.58
N GLU A 46 -5.80 -5.30 9.15
CA GLU A 46 -7.18 -4.92 8.79
C GLU A 46 -7.50 -3.45 9.06
N GLN A 47 -6.89 -2.84 10.07
CA GLN A 47 -7.04 -1.41 10.36
C GLN A 47 -6.45 -0.56 9.22
N ILE A 48 -5.21 -0.83 8.79
CA ILE A 48 -4.61 -0.13 7.64
C ILE A 48 -5.45 -0.38 6.39
N TRP A 49 -5.86 -1.63 6.18
CA TRP A 49 -6.62 -2.02 4.98
C TRP A 49 -7.99 -1.33 4.90
N SER A 50 -8.73 -1.25 6.01
CA SER A 50 -10.07 -0.62 6.08
C SER A 50 -10.02 0.91 6.00
N ASN A 51 -8.94 1.53 6.48
CA ASN A 51 -8.77 2.99 6.44
C ASN A 51 -8.13 3.49 5.13
N SER A 52 -7.58 2.60 4.32
CA SER A 52 -7.01 2.93 3.01
C SER A 52 -8.04 2.70 1.91
N ARG A 53 -8.57 3.78 1.32
CA ARG A 53 -9.53 3.66 0.21
C ARG A 53 -8.89 3.14 -1.08
N PHE A 54 -7.63 3.50 -1.31
CA PHE A 54 -6.87 3.13 -2.49
C PHE A 54 -5.69 2.25 -2.08
N LYS A 55 -5.44 1.18 -2.82
CA LYS A 55 -4.24 0.36 -2.71
C LYS A 55 -3.57 0.25 -4.07
N ILE A 56 -2.26 0.31 -4.05
CA ILE A 56 -1.42 0.08 -5.22
C ILE A 56 -0.50 -1.08 -4.87
N ALA A 57 -0.53 -2.14 -5.67
CA ALA A 57 0.41 -3.26 -5.56
C ALA A 57 1.24 -3.34 -6.85
N LEU A 58 2.52 -3.01 -6.74
CA LEU A 58 3.51 -3.33 -7.76
C LEU A 58 3.90 -4.82 -7.63
N LYS A 59 4.84 -5.29 -8.45
CA LYS A 59 5.37 -6.65 -8.38
C LYS A 59 5.83 -6.99 -6.95
N VAL A 60 5.23 -8.03 -6.37
CA VAL A 60 5.63 -8.68 -5.11
C VAL A 60 6.19 -10.08 -5.37
N ALA A 61 7.01 -10.61 -4.46
CA ALA A 61 7.59 -11.93 -4.64
C ALA A 61 6.52 -13.03 -4.56
N GLU A 62 5.73 -13.04 -3.49
CA GLU A 62 4.82 -14.13 -3.18
C GLU A 62 3.34 -13.76 -3.39
N PRO A 63 2.48 -14.73 -3.81
CA PRO A 63 1.04 -14.53 -3.87
C PRO A 63 0.41 -14.12 -2.53
N ALA A 64 1.03 -14.50 -1.40
CA ALA A 64 0.58 -14.12 -0.06
C ALA A 64 0.72 -12.60 0.17
N ASP A 65 1.85 -12.01 -0.20
CA ASP A 65 2.09 -10.57 -0.12
C ASP A 65 1.05 -9.78 -0.92
N SER A 66 0.73 -10.27 -2.12
CA SER A 66 -0.31 -9.68 -2.97
C SER A 66 -1.67 -9.71 -2.28
N LYS A 67 -2.03 -10.84 -1.65
CA LYS A 67 -3.30 -10.98 -0.93
C LYS A 67 -3.38 -10.07 0.28
N GLU A 68 -2.29 -9.75 0.95
CA GLU A 68 -2.32 -8.79 2.06
C GLU A 68 -2.69 -7.39 1.60
N VAL A 69 -2.16 -6.95 0.46
CA VAL A 69 -2.39 -5.60 -0.07
C VAL A 69 -3.73 -5.50 -0.81
N ILE A 70 -3.96 -6.36 -1.80
CA ILE A 70 -5.09 -6.25 -2.76
C ILE A 70 -6.08 -7.43 -2.71
N LYS A 71 -5.93 -8.37 -1.76
CA LYS A 71 -6.83 -9.54 -1.57
C LYS A 71 -6.91 -10.51 -2.77
N THR A 72 -6.05 -10.34 -3.76
CA THR A 72 -5.86 -11.23 -4.91
C THR A 72 -4.38 -11.65 -4.99
N PRO A 73 -4.03 -12.75 -5.68
CA PRO A 73 -2.63 -13.14 -5.89
C PRO A 73 -1.94 -12.40 -7.05
N ASP A 74 -2.66 -11.53 -7.76
CA ASP A 74 -2.30 -11.11 -9.12
C ASP A 74 -1.01 -10.30 -9.20
N ALA A 75 -0.66 -9.51 -8.17
CA ALA A 75 0.56 -8.71 -8.18
C ALA A 75 1.84 -9.59 -8.18
N ALA A 76 1.75 -10.83 -7.70
CA ALA A 76 2.84 -11.79 -7.78
C ALA A 76 3.09 -12.30 -9.22
N SER A 77 2.10 -12.19 -10.11
CA SER A 77 2.23 -12.61 -11.52
C SER A 77 2.86 -11.55 -12.43
N ILE A 78 3.08 -10.33 -11.93
CA ILE A 78 3.64 -9.24 -12.71
C ILE A 78 5.08 -9.54 -13.15
N THR A 79 5.40 -9.28 -14.41
CA THR A 79 6.74 -9.49 -14.97
C THR A 79 7.41 -8.21 -15.48
N LEU A 80 6.63 -7.13 -15.67
CA LEU A 80 7.11 -5.88 -16.24
C LEU A 80 7.42 -4.85 -15.14
N PRO A 81 8.60 -4.21 -15.14
CA PRO A 81 8.90 -3.10 -14.25
C PRO A 81 7.88 -1.96 -14.38
N GLY A 82 7.46 -1.42 -13.23
CA GLY A 82 6.46 -0.35 -13.18
C GLY A 82 5.01 -0.78 -13.45
N ARG A 83 4.76 -2.05 -13.78
CA ARG A 83 3.40 -2.59 -13.84
C ARG A 83 2.86 -2.81 -12.42
N GLY A 84 1.58 -2.55 -12.21
CA GLY A 84 0.92 -2.71 -10.91
C GLY A 84 -0.60 -2.80 -11.02
N TYR A 85 -1.24 -3.16 -9.91
CA TYR A 85 -2.70 -3.12 -9.75
C TYR A 85 -3.11 -1.95 -8.88
N LEU A 86 -4.12 -1.19 -9.34
CA LEU A 86 -4.85 -0.21 -8.55
C LEU A 86 -6.15 -0.84 -8.07
N GLN A 87 -6.35 -0.89 -6.75
CA GLN A 87 -7.61 -1.29 -6.14
C GLN A 87 -8.23 -0.09 -5.41
N VAL A 88 -9.50 0.17 -5.69
CA VAL A 88 -10.28 1.22 -5.01
C VAL A 88 -11.50 0.60 -4.35
N GLY A 89 -11.74 0.99 -3.09
CA GLY A 89 -12.81 0.43 -2.27
C GLY A 89 -12.65 -1.07 -2.11
N ASN A 90 -13.76 -1.80 -2.12
CA ASN A 90 -13.77 -3.26 -2.10
C ASN A 90 -13.97 -3.82 -3.52
N ASN A 91 -12.99 -3.59 -4.40
CA ASN A 91 -13.07 -3.87 -5.85
C ASN A 91 -14.13 -3.05 -6.61
N GLU A 92 -14.39 -1.81 -6.19
CA GLU A 92 -15.15 -0.86 -7.02
C GLU A 92 -14.38 -0.55 -8.31
N ILE A 93 -13.05 -0.46 -8.20
CA ILE A 93 -12.11 -0.38 -9.30
C ILE A 93 -10.99 -1.37 -9.01
N TYR A 94 -10.63 -2.17 -10.00
CA TYR A 94 -9.50 -3.07 -9.97
C TYR A 94 -8.84 -3.11 -11.34
N GLU A 95 -7.76 -2.36 -11.50
CA GLU A 95 -7.15 -2.09 -12.80
C GLU A 95 -5.67 -2.40 -12.82
N LEU A 96 -5.22 -3.11 -13.87
CA LEU A 96 -3.82 -3.27 -14.20
C LEU A 96 -3.34 -2.00 -14.90
N PHE A 97 -2.33 -1.34 -14.34
CA PHE A 97 -1.76 -0.11 -14.88
C PHE A 97 -0.25 -0.20 -15.07
N GLN A 98 0.30 0.78 -15.78
CA GLN A 98 1.73 0.97 -15.98
C GLN A 98 2.13 2.35 -15.42
N THR A 99 3.12 2.39 -14.53
CA THR A 99 3.66 3.66 -14.04
C THR A 99 4.41 4.41 -15.16
N ALA A 100 4.39 5.74 -15.06
CA ALA A 100 5.32 6.57 -15.81
C ALA A 100 6.72 6.49 -15.19
N TYR A 101 7.76 6.53 -16.03
CA TYR A 101 9.15 6.66 -15.59
C TYR A 101 9.58 8.12 -15.67
N SER A 102 10.08 8.68 -14.56
CA SER A 102 10.46 10.10 -14.47
C SER A 102 11.77 10.45 -15.18
N GLY A 103 12.55 9.46 -15.64
CA GLY A 103 13.88 9.68 -16.21
C GLY A 103 14.97 10.00 -15.18
N ALA A 104 14.66 9.92 -13.88
CA ALA A 104 15.65 10.08 -12.82
C ALA A 104 16.73 8.99 -12.91
N LYS A 105 18.00 9.40 -12.78
CA LYS A 105 19.11 8.47 -12.59
C LYS A 105 19.01 7.86 -11.20
N TYR A 106 19.10 6.54 -11.14
CA TYR A 106 19.08 5.74 -9.91
C TYR A 106 20.39 5.92 -9.12
#